data_AF-A0A1H2IVR9-F1
#
_entry.id   AF-A0A1H2IVR9-F1
#
_cell.length_a   1.000
_cell.length_b   1.000
_cell.length_c   1.000
_cell.angle_alpha   90.00
_cell.angle_beta   90.00
_cell.angle_gamma   90.00
#
_symmetry.space_group_name_H-M   'P 1'
#
loop_
_entity.id
_entity.type
_entity.pdbx_description
1 polymer ?
#
loop_
_entity_poly.entity_id
_entity_poly.type
_entity_poly.pdbx_seq_one_letter_code
_entity_poly.pdbx_strand_id
1 'polypeptide(L)' 'MVTAGRTEKQVLEELSDEERALLKRVLEIERGKLHLTAYDATEDLLAAVKEIIP' A
#
# COMPACT_ATOMS: atom_id res chain seq x y z
N MET A 1 7.88 -15.76 31.25
CA MET A 1 8.18 -16.43 29.96
C MET A 1 7.98 -15.39 28.87
N VAL A 2 9.04 -15.03 28.14
CA VAL A 2 8.92 -14.08 27.02
C VAL A 2 8.15 -14.81 25.92
N THR A 3 6.95 -14.33 25.59
CA THR A 3 6.24 -14.74 24.38
C THR A 3 7.09 -14.28 23.19
N ALA A 4 7.99 -15.14 22.73
CA ALA A 4 8.68 -14.93 21.47
C ALA A 4 7.60 -14.93 20.38
N GLY A 5 7.16 -13.75 19.98
CA GLY A 5 6.17 -13.58 18.93
C GLY A 5 6.65 -14.29 17.67
N ARG A 6 5.70 -14.78 16.87
CA ARG A 6 5.99 -15.36 15.56
C ARG A 6 6.79 -14.35 14.74
N THR A 7 7.90 -14.82 14.15
CA THR A 7 8.70 -14.00 13.25
C THR A 7 8.00 -13.85 11.91
N GLU A 8 8.27 -12.76 11.19
CA GLU A 8 7.70 -12.53 9.86
C GLU A 8 7.97 -13.69 8.90
N LYS A 9 9.17 -14.27 8.98
CA LYS A 9 9.54 -15.45 8.19
C LYS A 9 8.66 -16.66 8.51
N GLN A 10 8.42 -16.94 9.79
CA GLN A 10 7.55 -18.05 10.21
C GLN A 10 6.11 -17.84 9.71
N VAL A 11 5.61 -16.60 9.78
CA VAL A 11 4.27 -16.28 9.28
C VAL A 11 4.18 -16.55 7.78
N LEU A 12 5.18 -16.14 6.99
CA LEU A 12 5.18 -16.37 5.53
C LEU A 12 5.32 -17.84 5.14
N GLU A 13 6.05 -18.63 5.93
CA GLU A 13 6.20 -20.08 5.75
C GLU A 13 4.90 -20.83 6.05
N GLU A 14 4.14 -20.38 7.06
CA GLU A 14 2.86 -20.98 7.49
C GLU A 14 1.70 -20.71 6.52
N LEU A 15 1.79 -19.70 5.65
CA LEU A 15 0.75 -19.41 4.68
C LEU A 15 0.59 -20.55 3.66
N SER A 16 -0.63 -20.83 3.26
CA SER A 16 -0.92 -21.60 2.05
C SER A 16 -0.55 -20.81 0.79
N ASP A 17 -0.48 -21.49 -0.35
CA ASP A 17 -0.17 -20.84 -1.63
C ASP A 17 -1.25 -19.83 -2.04
N GLU A 18 -2.51 -20.10 -1.70
CA GLU A 18 -3.64 -19.20 -1.93
C GLU A 18 -3.55 -17.94 -1.06
N GLU A 19 -3.19 -18.10 0.22
CA GLU A 19 -2.99 -16.97 1.13
C GLU A 19 -1.77 -16.12 0.75
N ARG A 20 -0.68 -16.75 0.28
CA ARG A 20 0.48 -16.03 -0.29
C ARG A 20 0.11 -15.23 -1.53
N ALA A 21 -0.72 -15.81 -2.41
CA ALA A 21 -1.20 -15.13 -3.61
C ALA A 21 -2.09 -13.93 -3.26
N LEU A 22 -2.98 -14.08 -2.27
CA LEU A 22 -3.81 -13.00 -1.75
C LEU A 22 -2.96 -11.90 -1.12
N LEU A 23 -2.01 -12.24 -0.25
CA LEU A 23 -1.10 -11.29 0.40
C LEU A 23 -0.32 -10.48 -0.64
N LYS A 24 0.24 -11.15 -1.66
CA LYS A 24 0.93 -10.48 -2.77
C LYS A 24 0.01 -9.48 -3.48
N ARG A 25 -1.23 -9.86 -3.76
CA ARG A 25 -2.18 -8.99 -4.46
C ARG A 25 -2.54 -7.75 -3.61
N VAL A 26 -2.71 -7.92 -2.31
CA VAL A 26 -2.95 -6.81 -1.39
C VAL A 26 -1.76 -5.86 -1.36
N LEU A 27 -0.54 -6.38 -1.23
CA LEU A 27 0.68 -5.55 -1.24
C LEU A 27 0.87 -4.78 -2.55
N GLU A 28 0.53 -5.38 -3.69
CA GLU A 28 0.53 -4.70 -4.99
C GLU A 28 -0.48 -3.54 -5.04
N ILE A 29 -1.69 -3.74 -4.50
CA ILE A 29 -2.73 -2.71 -4.42
C ILE A 29 -2.29 -1.57 -3.51
N GLU A 30 -1.79 -1.89 -2.31
CA GLU A 30 -1.35 -0.88 -1.35
C GLU A 30 -0.15 -0.08 -1.88
N ARG A 31 0.80 -0.74 -2.57
CA ARG A 31 1.88 -0.05 -3.28
C ARG A 31 1.32 0.89 -4.35
N GLY A 32 0.33 0.44 -5.13
CA GLY A 32 -0.36 1.27 -6.10
C GLY A 32 -1.05 2.49 -5.47
N LYS A 33 -1.73 2.31 -4.34
CA LYS A 33 -2.34 3.41 -3.57
C LYS A 33 -1.31 4.39 -3.04
N LEU A 34 -0.17 3.90 -2.54
CA LEU A 34 0.95 4.73 -2.11
C LEU A 34 1.48 5.60 -3.26
N HIS A 35 1.55 5.06 -4.48
CA HIS A 35 1.92 5.83 -5.66
C HIS A 35 0.81 6.78 -6.13
N LEU A 36 -0.47 6.48 -5.89
CA LEU A 36 -1.57 7.43 -6.11
C LEU A 36 -1.60 8.55 -5.07
N THR A 37 -1.18 8.30 -3.83
CA THR A 37 -1.02 9.34 -2.79
C THR A 37 0.27 10.13 -2.95
N ALA A 38 1.29 9.56 -3.59
CA ALA A 38 2.53 10.25 -3.98
C ALA A 38 2.42 10.95 -5.34
N TYR A 39 1.38 10.64 -6.13
CA TYR A 39 0.91 11.50 -7.20
C TYR A 39 0.21 12.67 -6.53
N ASP A 40 0.99 13.72 -6.28
CA ASP A 40 0.58 14.98 -5.69
C ASP A 40 -0.34 15.72 -6.67
N ALA A 41 -1.54 15.19 -6.88
CA ALA A 41 -2.61 15.85 -7.62
C ALA A 41 -3.03 17.16 -6.94
N THR A 42 -2.47 17.50 -5.78
CA THR A 42 -2.68 18.78 -5.11
C THR A 42 -2.14 19.93 -5.95
N GLU A 43 -0.97 19.79 -6.59
CA GLU A 43 -0.43 20.84 -7.47
C GLU A 43 -1.21 20.93 -8.80
N ASP A 44 -1.56 19.81 -9.40
CA ASP A 44 -2.37 19.77 -10.63
C ASP A 44 -3.79 20.32 -10.38
N LEU A 45 -4.39 19.99 -9.25
CA LEU A 45 -5.70 20.51 -8.82
C LEU A 45 -5.61 22.00 -8.45
N LEU A 46 -4.54 22.43 -7.77
CA LEU A 46 -4.31 23.84 -7.43
C LEU A 46 -4.09 24.68 -8.69
N ALA A 47 -3.36 24.16 -9.67
CA ALA A 47 -3.17 24.78 -10.97
C ALA A 47 -4.50 24.91 -11.72
N ALA A 48 -5.30 23.84 -11.77
CA ALA A 48 -6.62 23.86 -12.40
C ALA A 48 -7.60 24.84 -11.72
N VAL A 49 -7.55 24.97 -10.39
CA VAL A 49 -8.40 25.92 -9.65
C VAL A 49 -7.98 27.38 -9.91
N LYS A 50 -6.66 27.65 -10.00
CA LYS A 50 -6.13 28.99 -10.33
C LYS A 50 -6.46 29.45 -11.75
N GLU A 51 -6.69 28.53 -12.69
CA GLU A 51 -7.14 28.89 -14.04
C GLU A 51 -8.63 29.29 -14.09
N ILE A 52 -9.43 28.86 -13.10
CA ILE A 52 -10.88 29.06 -13.08
C ILE A 52 -11.28 30.28 -12.21
N ILE A 53 -10.50 30.59 -11.17
CA ILE A 53 -10.75 31.70 -10.26
C ILE A 53 -9.59 32.71 -10.40
N PRO A 54 -9.82 33.96 -10.86
CA PRO A 54 -8.78 34.97 -11.03
C PRO A 54 -8.16 35.43 -9.70
#